data_AF-A0A3D0I1P4-F1
#
_entry.id   AF-A0A3D0I1P4-F1
#
_cell.length_a   1.000
_cell.length_b   1.000
_cell.length_c   1.000
_cell.angle_alpha   90.00
_cell.angle_beta   90.00
_cell.angle_gamma   90.00
#
_symmetry.space_group_name_H-M   'P 1'
#
loop_
_entity.id
_entity.type
_entity.pdbx_description
1 polymer ?
#
loop_
_entity_poly.entity_id
_entity_poly.type
_entity_poly.pdbx_seq_one_letter_code
_entity_poly.pdbx_strand_id
1 'polypeptide(L)'
;MGGGGLGRTRGPFAGGSRRAHHTHHRARAETPRSRRASNLRAGAGGQGARAMTDLALEPVKRLREEVGRVVVGQRGLVDGLLVALLCGGHVLVEGVPGVAKTTAVRTLAHALGLGFRRIQFTPDLLPADLLGTPIYVPGRERFEVRRGPIFTPVLLADEINR
;
A
#
# COMPACT_ATOMS: atom_id res chain seq x y z
N MET A 1 45.34 -21.28 33.65
CA MET A 1 44.06 -21.93 33.99
C MET A 1 43.25 -22.12 32.71
N GLY A 2 42.89 -23.36 32.39
CA GLY A 2 41.87 -23.80 31.40
C GLY A 2 42.10 -23.45 29.92
N GLY A 3 42.06 -24.36 28.95
CA GLY A 3 41.81 -25.80 28.95
C GLY A 3 42.06 -26.35 27.54
N GLY A 4 42.59 -27.58 27.46
CA GLY A 4 42.56 -28.40 26.23
C GLY A 4 41.17 -29.04 26.05
N GLY A 5 40.73 -29.55 24.91
CA GLY A 5 41.44 -30.01 23.73
C GLY A 5 40.97 -31.45 23.41
N LEU A 6 40.58 -31.68 22.14
CA LEU A 6 40.40 -32.98 21.47
C LEU A 6 39.10 -33.76 21.83
N GLY A 7 38.43 -34.47 20.93
CA GLY A 7 38.69 -34.83 19.55
C GLY A 7 37.57 -35.77 19.07
N ARG A 8 37.22 -35.69 17.78
CA ARG A 8 36.23 -36.55 17.10
C ARG A 8 36.89 -37.88 16.66
N THR A 9 36.12 -38.97 16.60
CA THR A 9 35.79 -39.81 15.40
C THR A 9 35.76 -41.34 15.61
N ARG A 10 34.62 -41.93 15.18
CA ARG A 10 34.38 -43.14 14.33
C ARG A 10 34.73 -44.58 14.79
N GLY A 11 33.65 -45.37 14.98
CA GLY A 11 33.32 -46.71 14.39
C GLY A 11 34.23 -47.91 14.69
N PRO A 12 33.89 -49.18 14.27
CA PRO A 12 32.76 -49.69 13.47
C PRO A 12 32.13 -51.01 14.04
N PHE A 13 31.52 -51.85 13.17
CA PHE A 13 30.94 -53.22 13.30
C PHE A 13 29.42 -53.32 13.59
N ALA A 14 28.63 -54.30 13.12
CA ALA A 14 28.46 -55.08 11.87
C ALA A 14 27.52 -56.28 12.21
N GLY A 15 26.57 -56.63 11.32
CA GLY A 15 25.83 -57.91 11.31
C GLY A 15 24.58 -57.95 12.21
N GLY A 16 23.43 -58.56 11.86
CA GLY A 16 23.06 -59.44 10.76
C GLY A 16 21.57 -59.83 10.90
N SER A 17 20.97 -60.23 9.78
CA SER A 17 19.56 -60.58 9.53
C SER A 17 19.08 -61.84 10.27
N ARG A 18 17.77 -61.91 10.64
CA ARG A 18 16.79 -62.91 10.14
C ARG A 18 15.40 -62.84 10.80
N ARG A 19 14.41 -63.21 9.97
CA ARG A 19 12.94 -63.32 10.08
C ARG A 19 12.39 -64.18 11.25
N ALA A 20 11.11 -63.97 11.61
CA ALA A 20 10.05 -65.01 11.64
C ALA A 20 8.70 -64.57 12.28
N HIS A 21 7.59 -64.83 11.54
CA HIS A 21 6.28 -65.42 11.94
C HIS A 21 5.33 -64.70 12.94
N HIS A 22 4.13 -64.28 12.48
CA HIS A 22 2.77 -64.88 12.67
C HIS A 22 2.27 -64.83 14.14
N THR A 23 1.04 -64.51 14.56
CA THR A 23 -0.37 -64.34 14.08
C THR A 23 -1.14 -63.82 15.33
N HIS A 24 -2.19 -62.98 15.31
CA HIS A 24 -3.63 -63.31 15.23
C HIS A 24 -4.44 -62.12 15.81
N HIS A 25 -5.67 -61.90 15.30
CA HIS A 25 -6.87 -61.37 15.99
C HIS A 25 -6.81 -60.04 16.78
N ARG A 26 -7.52 -59.01 16.29
CA ARG A 26 -8.92 -58.73 16.67
C ARG A 26 -9.45 -57.49 15.95
N ALA A 27 -10.65 -57.63 15.39
CA ALA A 27 -11.47 -56.56 14.85
C ALA A 27 -11.87 -55.55 15.93
N ARG A 28 -11.79 -54.26 15.62
CA ARG A 28 -12.58 -53.20 16.25
C ARG A 28 -13.27 -52.40 15.16
N ALA A 29 -14.60 -52.34 15.26
CA ALA A 29 -15.49 -51.63 14.37
C ALA A 29 -15.32 -50.11 14.53
N GLU A 30 -14.93 -49.43 13.45
CA GLU A 30 -15.03 -47.97 13.36
C GLU A 30 -16.40 -47.58 12.80
N THR A 31 -17.05 -46.68 13.52
CA THR A 31 -18.43 -46.21 13.29
C THR A 31 -18.44 -45.16 12.17
N PRO A 32 -19.26 -45.29 11.10
CA PRO A 32 -19.28 -44.30 10.02
C PRO A 32 -20.34 -43.22 10.31
N ARG A 33 -20.01 -42.19 11.09
CA ARG A 33 -20.87 -40.99 11.24
C ARG A 33 -20.05 -39.70 11.35
N SER A 34 -19.61 -39.15 10.22
CA SER A 34 -19.29 -37.70 10.13
C SER A 34 -19.07 -37.14 8.71
N ARG A 35 -19.45 -37.84 7.63
CA ARG A 35 -19.08 -37.44 6.25
C ARG A 35 -20.11 -36.61 5.46
N ARG A 36 -21.09 -35.96 6.10
CA ARG A 36 -22.20 -35.28 5.39
C ARG A 36 -22.49 -33.83 5.75
N ALA A 37 -21.57 -33.09 6.36
CA ALA A 37 -21.84 -31.69 6.76
C ALA A 37 -20.76 -30.65 6.37
N SER A 38 -19.91 -30.89 5.37
CA SER A 38 -18.84 -29.94 5.01
C SER A 38 -19.03 -29.17 3.68
N ASN A 39 -19.99 -29.53 2.81
CA ASN A 39 -19.95 -29.07 1.41
C ASN A 39 -21.03 -28.05 1.00
N LEU A 40 -21.73 -27.38 1.92
CA LEU A 40 -22.86 -26.50 1.57
C LEU A 40 -22.70 -25.01 1.97
N ARG A 41 -21.48 -24.52 2.24
CA ARG A 41 -21.28 -23.09 2.61
C ARG A 41 -20.15 -22.35 1.87
N ALA A 42 -19.68 -22.84 0.72
CA ALA A 42 -18.52 -22.24 0.03
C ALA A 42 -18.81 -21.57 -1.33
N GLY A 43 -20.08 -21.49 -1.79
CA GLY A 43 -20.34 -21.23 -3.22
C GLY A 43 -20.80 -19.83 -3.65
N ALA A 44 -21.55 -19.08 -2.84
CA ALA A 44 -22.42 -18.02 -3.39
C ALA A 44 -21.90 -16.57 -3.23
N GLY A 45 -20.97 -16.30 -2.31
CA GLY A 45 -20.52 -14.93 -2.01
C GLY A 45 -19.31 -14.43 -2.81
N GLY A 46 -18.56 -15.33 -3.46
CA GLY A 46 -17.25 -14.99 -4.04
C GLY A 46 -17.29 -14.44 -5.48
N GLN A 47 -18.25 -14.85 -6.30
CA GLN A 47 -18.33 -14.43 -7.70
C GLN A 47 -18.87 -13.00 -7.84
N GLY A 48 -19.88 -12.63 -7.06
CA GLY A 48 -20.40 -11.25 -7.03
C GLY A 48 -19.38 -10.25 -6.50
N ALA A 49 -18.66 -10.61 -5.44
CA ALA A 49 -17.61 -9.75 -4.87
C ALA A 49 -16.44 -9.54 -5.84
N ARG A 50 -15.98 -10.60 -6.54
CA ARG A 50 -14.92 -10.50 -7.55
C ARG A 50 -15.32 -9.64 -8.75
N ALA A 51 -16.55 -9.80 -9.24
CA ALA A 51 -17.06 -8.98 -10.35
C ALA A 51 -17.13 -7.49 -9.98
N MET A 52 -17.56 -7.16 -8.75
CA MET A 52 -17.56 -5.76 -8.29
C MET A 52 -16.16 -5.19 -8.13
N THR A 53 -15.20 -5.97 -7.62
CA THR A 53 -13.81 -5.50 -7.50
C THR A 53 -13.19 -5.25 -8.87
N ASP A 54 -13.46 -6.09 -9.86
CA ASP A 54 -12.91 -5.91 -11.21
C ASP A 54 -13.44 -4.63 -11.87
N LEU A 55 -14.74 -4.33 -11.71
CA LEU A 55 -15.35 -3.09 -12.19
C LEU A 55 -14.76 -1.85 -11.51
N ALA A 56 -14.48 -1.93 -10.20
CA ALA A 56 -13.90 -0.81 -9.45
C ALA A 56 -12.41 -0.59 -9.76
N LEU A 57 -11.67 -1.66 -10.10
CA LEU A 57 -10.24 -1.58 -10.37
C LEU A 57 -9.91 -1.09 -11.78
N GLU A 58 -10.82 -1.27 -12.75
CA GLU A 58 -10.58 -0.90 -14.15
C GLU A 58 -10.24 0.59 -14.33
N PRO A 59 -10.97 1.57 -13.74
CA PRO A 59 -10.58 2.98 -13.81
C PRO A 59 -9.23 3.26 -13.15
N VAL A 60 -8.91 2.59 -12.05
CA VAL A 60 -7.64 2.77 -11.32
C VAL A 60 -6.47 2.28 -12.16
N LYS A 61 -6.62 1.13 -12.84
CA LYS A 61 -5.60 0.60 -13.77
C LYS A 61 -5.34 1.58 -14.91
N ARG A 62 -6.39 2.10 -15.55
CA ARG A 62 -6.27 3.08 -16.63
C ARG A 62 -5.55 4.34 -16.16
N LEU A 63 -5.94 4.88 -15.01
CA LEU A 63 -5.30 6.05 -14.43
C LEU A 63 -3.80 5.82 -14.17
N ARG A 64 -3.45 4.66 -13.61
CA ARG A 64 -2.07 4.26 -13.37
C ARG A 64 -1.25 4.20 -14.67
N GLU A 65 -1.83 3.66 -15.74
CA GLU A 65 -1.19 3.59 -17.05
C GLU A 65 -0.95 4.98 -17.66
N GLU A 66 -1.96 5.86 -17.61
CA GLU A 66 -1.84 7.24 -18.11
C GLU A 66 -0.74 8.01 -17.37
N VAL A 67 -0.70 7.92 -16.04
CA VAL A 67 0.36 8.54 -15.24
C VAL A 67 1.74 7.92 -15.56
N GLY A 68 1.78 6.61 -15.76
CA GLY A 68 3.00 5.87 -16.10
C GLY A 68 3.63 6.23 -17.45
N ARG A 69 2.89 6.85 -18.38
CA ARG A 69 3.43 7.36 -19.65
C ARG A 69 4.35 8.56 -19.46
N VAL A 70 4.08 9.38 -18.45
CA VAL A 70 4.87 10.60 -18.14
C VAL A 70 5.91 10.31 -17.05
N VAL A 71 5.56 9.47 -16.09
CA VAL A 71 6.36 9.21 -14.90
C VAL A 71 7.02 7.84 -15.00
N VAL A 72 8.24 7.82 -15.54
CA VAL A 72 9.01 6.58 -15.73
C VAL A 72 9.80 6.23 -14.46
N GLY A 73 9.81 4.94 -14.09
CA GLY A 73 10.64 4.43 -12.99
C GLY A 73 10.14 4.70 -11.57
N GLN A 74 9.00 5.38 -11.39
CA GLN A 74 8.45 5.74 -10.07
C GLN A 74 7.13 5.02 -9.74
N ARG A 75 7.05 3.71 -10.02
CA ARG A 75 5.82 2.93 -9.81
C ARG A 75 5.35 2.96 -8.35
N GLY A 76 6.28 2.81 -7.40
CA GLY A 76 5.95 2.83 -5.96
C GLY A 76 5.35 4.17 -5.49
N LEU A 77 5.87 5.29 -6.01
CA LEU A 77 5.30 6.61 -5.73
C LEU A 77 3.88 6.73 -6.29
N VAL A 78 3.66 6.35 -7.55
CA VAL A 78 2.34 6.40 -8.18
C VAL A 78 1.34 5.54 -7.41
N ASP A 79 1.73 4.32 -7.04
CA ASP A 79 0.88 3.41 -6.27
C ASP A 79 0.53 3.99 -4.89
N GLY A 80 1.50 4.59 -4.18
CA GLY A 80 1.27 5.27 -2.91
C GLY A 80 0.34 6.47 -3.01
N LEU A 81 0.48 7.28 -4.07
CA LEU A 81 -0.42 8.41 -4.33
C LEU A 81 -1.85 7.96 -4.63
N LEU A 82 -2.02 6.89 -5.41
CA LEU A 82 -3.34 6.31 -5.71
C LEU A 82 -4.00 5.76 -4.44
N VAL A 83 -3.26 5.03 -3.61
CA VAL A 83 -3.78 4.52 -2.33
C VAL A 83 -4.23 5.68 -1.43
N ALA A 84 -3.40 6.71 -1.28
CA ALA A 84 -3.76 7.86 -0.46
C ALA A 84 -5.00 8.59 -1.00
N LEU A 85 -5.09 8.79 -2.32
CA LEU A 85 -6.26 9.40 -2.94
C LEU A 85 -7.54 8.61 -2.67
N LEU A 86 -7.50 7.28 -2.87
CA LEU A 86 -8.67 6.41 -2.68
C LEU A 86 -9.09 6.32 -1.20
N CYS A 87 -8.14 6.45 -0.27
CA CYS A 87 -8.39 6.44 1.17
C CYS A 87 -8.67 7.82 1.76
N GLY A 88 -8.58 8.91 0.97
CA GLY A 88 -8.69 10.29 1.47
C GLY A 88 -7.53 10.71 2.39
N GLY A 89 -6.36 10.08 2.25
CA GLY A 89 -5.16 10.35 3.04
C GLY A 89 -4.18 11.35 2.40
N HIS A 90 -3.09 11.63 3.12
CA HIS A 90 -1.99 12.45 2.65
C HIS A 90 -0.70 11.64 2.56
N VAL A 91 0.20 12.03 1.66
CA VAL A 91 1.47 11.33 1.42
C VAL A 91 2.64 12.25 1.75
N LEU A 92 3.56 11.76 2.57
CA LEU A 92 4.88 12.35 2.71
C LEU A 92 5.83 11.69 1.70
N VAL A 93 6.44 12.48 0.82
CA VAL A 93 7.31 11.97 -0.26
C VAL A 93 8.77 12.29 0.02
N GLU A 94 9.45 11.36 0.69
CA GLU A 94 10.88 11.45 0.99
C GLU A 94 11.75 11.01 -0.19
N GLY A 95 13.00 11.46 -0.23
CA GLY A 95 13.97 11.12 -1.29
C GLY A 95 14.69 12.33 -1.86
N VAL A 96 15.73 12.06 -2.66
CA VAL A 96 16.63 13.08 -3.20
C VAL A 96 15.93 14.02 -4.20
N PRO A 97 16.37 15.28 -4.34
CA PRO A 97 15.85 16.19 -5.35
C PRO A 97 16.06 15.63 -6.77
N GLY A 98 15.15 15.96 -7.69
CA GLY A 98 15.23 15.56 -9.10
C GLY A 98 14.54 14.24 -9.48
N VAL A 99 13.96 13.49 -8.54
CA VAL A 99 13.30 12.19 -8.82
C VAL A 99 11.83 12.29 -9.27
N ALA A 100 11.51 13.25 -10.13
CA ALA A 100 10.18 13.42 -10.74
C ALA A 100 8.97 13.50 -9.78
N LYS A 101 9.18 13.75 -8.47
CA LYS A 101 8.10 13.83 -7.45
C LYS A 101 7.03 14.86 -7.82
N THR A 102 7.46 16.06 -8.16
CA THR A 102 6.57 17.15 -8.61
C THR A 102 5.82 16.76 -9.87
N THR A 103 6.52 16.16 -10.85
CA THR A 103 5.92 15.68 -12.10
C THR A 103 4.88 14.60 -11.83
N ALA A 104 5.12 13.68 -10.91
CA ALA A 104 4.21 12.60 -10.58
C ALA A 104 2.89 13.12 -10.00
N VAL A 105 2.97 13.97 -8.97
CA VAL A 105 1.78 14.54 -8.34
C VAL A 105 0.99 15.43 -9.32
N ARG A 106 1.70 16.26 -10.11
CA ARG A 106 1.07 17.12 -11.13
C ARG A 106 0.37 16.30 -12.22
N THR A 107 1.01 15.24 -12.69
CA THR A 107 0.46 14.36 -13.74
C THR A 107 -0.78 13.63 -13.23
N LEU A 108 -0.75 13.14 -11.98
CA LEU A 108 -1.92 12.50 -11.38
C LEU A 108 -3.11 13.47 -11.26
N ALA A 109 -2.87 14.68 -10.77
CA ALA A 109 -3.91 15.70 -10.68
C ALA A 109 -4.49 16.05 -12.06
N HIS A 110 -3.64 16.21 -13.07
CA HIS A 110 -4.05 16.49 -14.44
C HIS A 110 -4.86 15.34 -15.05
N ALA A 111 -4.43 14.09 -14.88
CA ALA A 111 -5.12 12.90 -15.39
C ALA A 111 -6.52 12.73 -14.79
N LEU A 112 -6.74 13.26 -13.57
CA LEU A 112 -8.03 13.28 -12.89
C LEU A 112 -8.84 14.57 -13.10
N GLY A 113 -8.31 15.55 -13.84
CA GLY A 113 -8.94 16.87 -14.00
C GLY A 113 -9.06 17.67 -12.70
N LEU A 114 -8.19 17.40 -11.72
CA LEU A 114 -8.23 18.05 -10.40
C LEU A 114 -7.42 19.35 -10.39
N GLY A 115 -7.90 20.32 -9.61
CA GLY A 115 -7.12 21.51 -9.29
C GLY A 115 -5.81 21.12 -8.58
N PHE A 116 -4.70 21.68 -9.06
CA PHE A 116 -3.36 21.47 -8.53
C PHE A 116 -2.75 22.80 -8.12
N ARG A 117 -2.22 22.88 -6.90
CA ARG A 117 -1.30 23.96 -6.50
C ARG A 117 -0.04 23.39 -5.87
N ARG A 118 1.02 24.18 -5.98
CA ARG A 118 2.33 23.89 -5.40
C ARG A 118 2.72 25.06 -4.50
N ILE A 119 3.23 24.75 -3.32
CA ILE A 119 3.79 25.71 -2.37
C ILE A 119 5.17 25.25 -1.94
N GLN A 120 6.01 26.22 -1.64
CA GLN A 120 7.35 26.00 -1.11
C GLN A 120 7.32 26.45 0.36
N PHE A 121 7.62 25.54 1.29
CA PHE A 121 7.76 25.92 2.68
C PHE A 121 9.09 26.67 2.85
N THR A 122 9.00 27.79 3.56
CA THR A 122 10.12 28.66 3.94
C THR A 122 9.92 29.02 5.41
N PRO A 123 11.00 29.30 6.18
CA PRO A 123 10.88 29.61 7.61
C PRO A 123 10.03 30.86 7.88
N ASP A 124 9.92 31.75 6.89
CA ASP A 124 9.13 32.98 6.97
C ASP A 124 7.65 32.80 6.56
N LEU A 125 7.24 31.60 6.15
CA LEU A 125 5.88 31.35 5.66
C LEU A 125 4.88 31.45 6.82
N LEU A 126 3.93 32.36 6.73
CA LEU A 126 2.91 32.54 7.77
C LEU A 126 1.71 31.61 7.51
N PRO A 127 0.99 31.17 8.56
CA PRO A 127 -0.26 30.43 8.38
C PRO A 127 -1.29 31.16 7.51
N ALA A 128 -1.29 32.49 7.57
CA ALA A 128 -2.13 33.35 6.75
C ALA A 128 -1.81 33.26 5.25
N ASP A 129 -0.58 32.91 4.86
CA ASP A 129 -0.21 32.71 3.45
C ASP A 129 -0.81 31.41 2.88
N LEU A 130 -1.08 30.42 3.74
CA LEU A 130 -1.70 29.14 3.39
C LEU A 130 -3.23 29.23 3.36
N LEU A 131 -3.81 29.84 4.40
CA LEU A 131 -5.26 29.98 4.56
C LEU A 131 -5.82 31.14 3.73
N GLY A 132 -5.03 32.19 3.51
CA GLY A 132 -5.48 33.43 2.92
C GLY A 132 -5.83 34.49 3.95
N THR A 133 -6.09 35.71 3.45
CA THR A 133 -6.29 36.90 4.28
C THR A 133 -7.52 37.69 3.83
N PRO A 134 -8.20 38.40 4.76
CA PRO A 134 -9.20 39.38 4.38
C PRO A 134 -8.53 40.55 3.66
N ILE A 135 -9.01 40.88 2.47
CA ILE A 135 -8.62 42.05 1.70
C ILE A 135 -9.77 43.05 1.71
N TYR A 136 -9.46 44.31 1.97
CA TYR A 136 -10.44 45.37 1.79
C TYR A 136 -10.65 45.61 0.30
N VAL A 137 -11.91 45.69 -0.15
CA VAL A 137 -12.28 45.94 -1.54
C VAL A 137 -12.81 47.38 -1.66
N PRO A 138 -11.99 48.33 -2.15
CA PRO A 138 -12.44 49.71 -2.39
C PRO A 138 -13.60 49.74 -3.39
N GLY A 139 -14.55 50.64 -3.16
CA GLY A 139 -15.78 50.76 -3.97
C GLY A 139 -16.92 49.81 -3.54
N ARG A 140 -16.65 48.84 -2.66
CA ARG A 140 -17.67 47.98 -2.05
C ARG A 140 -17.73 48.10 -0.52
N GLU A 141 -16.84 48.89 0.07
CA GLU A 141 -16.74 49.17 1.51
C GLU A 141 -16.79 47.93 2.41
N ARG A 142 -16.20 46.82 1.94
CA ARG A 142 -16.22 45.55 2.66
C ARG A 142 -14.89 44.81 2.58
N PHE A 143 -14.71 43.88 3.52
CA PHE A 143 -13.64 42.91 3.50
C PHE A 143 -14.09 41.62 2.80
N GLU A 144 -13.30 41.12 1.86
CA GLU A 144 -13.48 39.82 1.21
C GLU A 144 -12.29 38.92 1.54
N VAL A 145 -12.52 37.64 1.84
CA VAL A 145 -11.42 36.71 2.12
C VAL A 145 -10.81 36.21 0.82
N ARG A 146 -9.55 36.57 0.57
CA ARG A 146 -8.77 36.00 -0.53
C ARG A 146 -8.22 34.65 -0.09
N ARG A 147 -8.84 33.57 -0.56
CA ARG A 147 -8.46 32.18 -0.23
C ARG A 147 -6.99 31.90 -0.59
N GLY A 148 -6.28 31.27 0.32
CA GLY A 148 -4.90 30.84 0.11
C GLY A 148 -4.77 29.56 -0.72
N PRO A 149 -3.53 29.07 -0.93
CA PRO A 149 -3.23 27.97 -1.81
C PRO A 149 -3.78 26.62 -1.34
N ILE A 150 -4.11 26.44 -0.05
CA ILE A 150 -4.58 25.14 0.44
C ILE A 150 -5.95 24.72 -0.12
N PHE A 151 -6.75 25.68 -0.63
CA PHE A 151 -8.09 25.42 -1.16
C PHE A 151 -8.07 24.80 -2.56
N THR A 152 -7.46 23.64 -2.70
CA THR A 152 -7.29 22.89 -3.95
C THR A 152 -7.43 21.39 -3.66
N PRO A 153 -7.96 20.58 -4.58
CA PRO A 153 -8.04 19.12 -4.38
C PRO A 153 -6.67 18.46 -4.20
N VAL A 154 -5.66 18.92 -4.95
CA VAL A 154 -4.28 18.43 -4.83
C VAL A 154 -3.34 19.59 -4.53
N LEU A 155 -2.66 19.52 -3.38
CA LEU A 155 -1.63 20.46 -2.96
C LEU A 155 -0.29 19.72 -2.82
N LEU A 156 0.74 20.19 -3.51
CA LEU A 156 2.12 19.77 -3.29
C LEU A 156 2.83 20.79 -2.40
N ALA A 157 3.24 20.35 -1.21
CA ALA A 157 4.05 21.14 -0.27
C ALA A 157 5.50 20.66 -0.31
N ASP A 158 6.38 21.46 -0.91
CA ASP A 158 7.82 21.16 -0.95
C ASP A 158 8.54 21.74 0.28
N GLU A 159 9.61 21.06 0.70
CA GLU A 159 10.48 21.42 1.85
C GLU A 159 9.73 21.67 3.18
N ILE A 160 8.73 20.86 3.51
CA ILE A 160 7.95 20.98 4.77
C ILE A 160 8.80 20.96 6.05
N ASN A 161 10.03 20.47 5.99
CA ASN A 161 10.96 20.41 7.12
C ASN A 161 11.90 21.62 7.23
N ARG A 162 11.76 22.64 6.35
CA ARG A 162 12.43 23.93 6.55
C ARG A 162 11.73 24.75 7.62
#